data_AF-A0A538LVL7-F1
#
_entry.id   AF-A0A538LVL7-F1
#
_cell.length_a   1.000
_cell.length_b   1.000
_cell.length_c   1.000
_cell.angle_alpha   90.00
_cell.angle_beta   90.00
_cell.angle_gamma   90.00
#
_symmetry.space_group_name_H-M   'P 1'
#
loop_
_entity.id
_entity.type
_entity.pdbx_description
1 polymer ?
#
loop_
_entity_poly.entity_id
_entity_poly.type
_entity_poly.pdbx_seq_one_letter_code
_entity_poly.pdbx_strand_id
1 'polypeptide(L)'
;MASLKDADLALKLGAREGQERVLEAQRRLLALRLQLGGLLEGPELGPPLCVLFEGWDASGKGGAIRRLVSPLDPRHVRVAQFGAPTPDEKRHHFLKRFAPPLPGWGGMTVMDRSWYGRVLVERVEGFATEAQ
;
A
#
# COMPACT_ATOMS: atom_id res chain seq x y z
N MET A 1 14.14 7.60 -16.65
CA MET A 1 12.98 7.21 -15.83
C MET A 1 12.33 6.04 -16.53
N ALA A 2 12.15 4.90 -15.88
CA ALA A 2 11.43 3.77 -16.48
C ALA A 2 9.99 4.20 -16.79
N SER A 3 9.55 4.06 -18.04
CA SER A 3 8.17 4.31 -18.43
C SER A 3 7.39 2.98 -18.45
N LEU A 4 6.05 3.06 -18.42
CA LEU A 4 5.20 1.87 -18.63
C LEU A 4 5.47 1.17 -19.96
N LYS A 5 5.98 1.88 -20.97
CA LYS A 5 6.35 1.30 -22.27
C LYS A 5 7.58 0.40 -22.19
N ASP A 6 8.40 0.59 -21.16
CA ASP A 6 9.65 -0.15 -20.94
C ASP A 6 9.44 -1.32 -19.96
N ALA A 7 8.23 -1.50 -19.44
CA ALA A 7 7.91 -2.59 -18.53
C ALA A 7 7.81 -3.91 -19.31
N ASP A 8 8.72 -4.84 -19.03
CA ASP A 8 8.64 -6.19 -19.57
C ASP A 8 7.58 -7.01 -18.82
N LEU A 9 6.41 -7.14 -19.45
CA LEU A 9 5.28 -7.91 -18.93
C LEU A 9 5.45 -9.43 -19.12
N ALA A 10 6.49 -9.88 -19.83
CA ALA A 10 6.77 -11.29 -20.06
C ALA A 10 7.63 -11.90 -18.94
N LEU A 11 8.14 -11.10 -18.01
CA LEU A 11 8.95 -11.59 -16.89
C LEU A 11 8.19 -12.63 -16.07
N LYS A 12 8.78 -13.82 -15.95
CA LYS A 12 8.27 -14.92 -15.13
C LYS A 12 9.38 -15.41 -14.22
N LEU A 13 9.00 -15.71 -12.98
CA LEU A 13 9.85 -16.38 -12.01
C LEU A 13 9.34 -17.80 -11.79
N GLY A 14 10.26 -18.75 -11.65
CA GLY A 14 9.89 -20.11 -11.25
C GLY A 14 9.25 -20.09 -9.86
N ALA A 15 8.29 -20.99 -9.59
CA ALA A 15 7.55 -20.99 -8.31
C ALA A 15 8.48 -21.08 -7.09
N ARG A 16 9.50 -21.95 -7.14
CA ARG A 16 10.50 -22.11 -6.08
C ARG A 16 11.34 -20.85 -5.89
N GLU A 17 11.93 -20.34 -6.96
CA GLU A 17 12.74 -19.12 -6.94
C GLU A 17 11.93 -17.92 -6.43
N GLY A 18 10.68 -17.77 -6.88
CA GLY A 18 9.78 -16.74 -6.41
C GLY A 18 9.50 -16.82 -4.91
N GLN A 19 9.31 -18.03 -4.37
CA GLN A 19 9.13 -18.23 -2.93
C GLN A 19 10.40 -17.88 -2.14
N GLU A 20 11.57 -18.30 -2.60
CA GLU A 20 12.86 -18.01 -1.97
C GLU A 20 13.10 -16.49 -1.91
N ARG A 21 12.88 -15.77 -3.02
CA ARG A 21 13.01 -14.31 -3.09
C ARG A 21 12.00 -13.58 -2.19
N VAL A 22 10.76 -14.04 -2.13
CA VAL A 22 9.74 -13.46 -1.23
C VAL A 22 10.17 -13.62 0.22
N LEU A 23 10.64 -14.81 0.60
CA LEU A 23 11.08 -15.08 1.97
C LEU A 23 12.29 -14.25 2.38
N GLU A 24 13.25 -14.06 1.49
CA GLU A 24 14.40 -13.16 1.71
C GLU A 24 13.94 -11.71 1.91
N ALA A 25 13.07 -11.21 1.03
CA ALA A 25 12.52 -9.86 1.13
C ALA A 25 11.71 -9.66 2.42
N GLN A 26 10.93 -10.66 2.85
CA GLN A 26 10.16 -10.63 4.09
C GLN A 26 11.06 -10.56 5.32
N ARG A 27 12.17 -11.31 5.35
CA ARG A 27 13.16 -11.24 6.45
C ARG A 27 13.77 -9.85 6.55
N ARG A 28 14.16 -9.27 5.41
CA ARG A 28 14.71 -7.91 5.36
C ARG A 28 13.67 -6.87 5.79
N LEU A 29 12.43 -6.99 5.33
CA LEU A 29 11.35 -6.09 5.73
C LEU A 29 11.10 -6.14 7.23
N LEU A 30 11.09 -7.33 7.84
CA LEU A 30 10.90 -7.49 9.28
C LEU A 30 12.00 -6.78 10.06
N ALA A 31 13.27 -6.96 9.69
CA ALA A 31 14.39 -6.29 10.34
C ALA A 31 14.26 -4.76 10.26
N LEU A 32 13.96 -4.22 9.08
CA LEU A 32 13.73 -2.79 8.89
C LEU A 32 12.52 -2.26 9.68
N ARG A 33 11.45 -3.06 9.80
CA ARG A 33 10.26 -2.69 10.59
C ARG A 33 10.55 -2.65 12.08
N LEU A 34 11.33 -3.59 12.60
CA LEU A 34 11.76 -3.59 13.99
C LEU A 34 12.66 -2.38 14.28
N GLN A 35 13.59 -2.06 13.38
CA GLN A 35 14.41 -0.85 13.51
C GLN A 35 13.54 0.42 13.48
N LEU A 36 12.62 0.54 12.52
CA LEU A 36 11.71 1.68 12.42
C LEU A 36 10.80 1.81 13.65
N GLY A 37 10.45 0.69 14.30
CA GLY A 37 9.68 0.66 15.54
C GLY A 37 10.49 0.91 16.82
N GLY A 38 11.79 1.19 16.74
CA GLY A 38 12.66 1.41 17.90
C GLY A 38 12.95 0.13 18.71
N LEU A 39 12.96 -1.03 18.05
CA LEU A 39 13.12 -2.35 18.70
C LEU A 39 14.49 -3.01 18.47
N LEU A 40 15.40 -2.39 17.71
CA LEU A 40 16.75 -2.92 17.44
C LEU A 40 17.87 -1.94 17.83
N GLU A 41 17.87 -0.73 17.26
CA GLU A 41 19.00 0.22 17.35
C GLU A 41 18.66 1.47 18.21
N GLY A 42 18.08 1.25 19.39
CA GLY A 42 17.65 2.31 20.31
C GLY A 42 16.14 2.56 20.31
N PRO A 43 15.61 3.33 21.29
CA PRO A 43 14.16 3.49 21.48
C PRO A 43 13.51 4.50 20.53
N GLU A 44 14.25 5.08 19.59
CA GLU A 44 13.75 6.12 18.69
C GLU A 44 12.81 5.52 17.64
N LEU A 45 11.66 6.16 17.46
CA LEU A 45 10.71 5.80 16.42
C LEU A 45 11.14 6.43 15.09
N GLY A 46 11.23 5.61 14.05
CA GLY A 46 11.48 6.08 12.69
C GLY A 46 10.23 6.73 12.05
N PRO A 47 10.37 7.26 10.82
CA PRO A 47 9.29 7.96 10.14
C PRO A 47 8.07 7.05 9.84
N PRO A 48 6.86 7.60 9.76
CA PRO A 48 5.68 6.85 9.35
C PRO A 48 5.83 6.26 7.94
N LEU A 49 5.43 5.01 7.75
CA LEU A 49 5.46 4.33 6.45
C LEU A 49 4.06 4.11 5.89
N CYS A 50 3.74 4.74 4.77
CA CYS A 50 2.50 4.49 4.02
C CYS A 50 2.83 3.80 2.68
N VAL A 51 2.23 2.64 2.42
CA VAL A 51 2.40 1.88 1.18
C VAL A 51 1.07 1.85 0.43
N LEU A 52 1.04 2.42 -0.78
CA LEU A 52 -0.17 2.49 -1.61
C LEU A 52 -0.12 1.43 -2.71
N PHE A 53 -1.19 0.64 -2.82
CA PHE A 53 -1.37 -0.33 -3.90
C PHE A 53 -2.42 0.17 -4.89
N GLU A 54 -1.97 0.49 -6.10
CA GLU A 54 -2.81 0.88 -7.24
C GLU A 54 -2.63 -0.08 -8.41
N GLY A 55 -3.61 -0.10 -9.32
CA GLY A 55 -3.57 -0.91 -10.53
C GLY A 55 -4.94 -1.48 -10.88
N TRP A 56 -5.02 -2.13 -12.04
CA TRP A 56 -6.27 -2.71 -12.55
C TRP A 56 -6.88 -3.76 -11.62
N ASP A 57 -8.18 -3.98 -11.80
CA ASP A 57 -8.85 -5.10 -11.16
C ASP A 57 -8.24 -6.42 -11.62
N ALA A 58 -8.18 -7.37 -10.68
CA ALA A 58 -7.48 -8.66 -10.85
C ALA A 58 -5.97 -8.59 -11.16
N SER A 59 -5.29 -7.45 -11.03
CA SER A 59 -3.83 -7.34 -11.26
C SER A 59 -2.94 -8.00 -10.20
N GLY A 60 -3.52 -8.65 -9.18
CA GLY A 60 -2.79 -9.36 -8.14
C GLY A 60 -2.47 -8.55 -6.88
N LYS A 61 -2.97 -7.32 -6.74
CA LYS A 61 -2.73 -6.43 -5.57
C LYS A 61 -2.98 -7.13 -4.22
N GLY A 62 -4.15 -7.76 -4.05
CA GLY A 62 -4.49 -8.44 -2.80
C GLY A 62 -3.51 -9.57 -2.45
N GLY A 63 -3.02 -10.30 -3.45
CA GLY A 63 -2.00 -11.32 -3.27
C GLY A 63 -0.64 -10.74 -2.86
N ALA A 64 -0.27 -9.58 -3.41
CA ALA A 64 0.96 -8.87 -3.05
C ALA A 64 0.87 -8.30 -1.63
N ILE A 65 -0.24 -7.64 -1.28
CA ILE A 65 -0.51 -7.14 0.08
C ILE A 65 -0.43 -8.28 1.10
N ARG A 66 -1.09 -9.41 0.83
CA ARG A 66 -1.07 -10.59 1.72
C ARG A 66 0.36 -11.06 2.00
N ARG A 67 1.21 -11.15 0.98
CA ARG A 67 2.63 -11.56 1.14
C ARG A 67 3.47 -10.49 1.82
N LEU A 68 3.17 -9.20 1.61
CA LEU A 68 3.86 -8.10 2.26
C LEU A 68 3.64 -8.11 3.78
N VAL A 69 2.39 -8.31 4.21
CA VAL A 69 2.02 -8.21 5.63
C VAL A 69 2.14 -9.52 6.40
N SER A 70 2.23 -10.68 5.73
CA SER A 70 2.27 -11.98 6.40
C SER A 70 3.41 -12.20 7.42
N PRO A 71 4.63 -11.64 7.27
CA PRO A 71 5.67 -11.80 8.29
C PRO A 71 5.56 -10.77 9.42
N LEU A 72 4.64 -9.81 9.34
CA LEU A 72 4.55 -8.67 10.25
C LEU A 72 3.55 -8.95 11.37
N ASP A 73 3.83 -8.38 12.54
CA ASP A 73 2.88 -8.39 13.65
C ASP A 73 1.70 -7.45 13.31
N PRO A 74 0.44 -7.95 13.34
CA PRO A 74 -0.74 -7.16 12.97
C PRO A 74 -1.00 -5.97 13.90
N ARG A 75 -0.38 -5.90 15.08
CA ARG A 75 -0.44 -4.73 15.97
C ARG A 75 0.37 -3.55 15.44
N HIS A 76 1.34 -3.81 14.56
CA HIS A 76 2.30 -2.83 14.06
C HIS A 76 2.12 -2.50 12.57
N VAL A 77 1.08 -3.04 11.93
CA VAL A 77 0.68 -2.73 10.56
C VAL A 77 -0.84 -2.64 10.43
N ARG A 78 -1.33 -1.60 9.78
CA ARG A 78 -2.75 -1.46 9.42
C ARG A 78 -2.93 -1.68 7.93
N VAL A 79 -3.89 -2.52 7.54
CA VAL A 79 -4.34 -2.61 6.14
C VAL A 79 -5.67 -1.87 6.02
N ALA A 80 -5.71 -0.82 5.21
CA ALA A 80 -6.91 -0.03 4.93
C ALA A 80 -7.36 -0.28 3.49
N GLN A 81 -8.64 -0.58 3.30
CA GLN A 81 -9.21 -0.83 1.98
C GLN A 81 -10.22 0.26 1.64
N PHE A 82 -10.17 0.77 0.42
CA PHE A 82 -11.05 1.85 -0.02
C PHE A 82 -11.91 1.42 -1.20
N GLY A 83 -13.21 1.30 -0.95
CA GLY A 83 -14.24 1.16 -1.99
C GLY A 83 -14.81 2.51 -2.42
N ALA A 84 -15.97 2.47 -3.09
CA ALA A 84 -16.73 3.68 -3.40
C ALA A 84 -17.02 4.51 -2.13
N PRO A 85 -17.00 5.86 -2.20
CA PRO A 85 -17.30 6.69 -1.04
C PRO A 85 -18.78 6.57 -0.65
N THR A 86 -19.01 6.45 0.65
CA THR A 86 -20.33 6.44 1.28
C THR A 86 -21.03 7.80 1.15
N PRO A 87 -22.37 7.88 1.34
CA PRO A 87 -23.09 9.15 1.33
C PRO A 87 -22.58 10.16 2.37
N ASP A 88 -22.02 9.70 3.49
CA ASP A 88 -21.41 10.55 4.51
C ASP A 88 -20.07 11.14 4.05
N GLU A 89 -19.19 10.29 3.52
CA GLU A 89 -17.88 10.71 3.02
C GLU A 89 -18.02 11.74 1.88
N LYS A 90 -19.04 11.61 1.03
CA LYS A 90 -19.34 12.56 -0.06
C LYS A 90 -19.72 13.96 0.42
N ARG A 91 -20.14 14.14 1.68
CA ARG A 91 -20.44 15.47 2.25
C ARG A 91 -19.21 16.21 2.76
N HIS A 92 -18.03 15.61 2.63
CA HIS A 92 -16.77 16.16 3.08
C HIS A 92 -15.74 16.25 1.95
N HIS A 93 -14.63 16.94 2.20
CA HIS A 93 -13.50 16.92 1.28
C HIS A 93 -13.02 15.47 1.06
N PHE A 94 -12.77 15.07 -0.18
CA PHE A 94 -12.52 13.68 -0.53
C PHE A 94 -11.31 13.07 0.18
N LEU A 95 -10.27 13.87 0.46
CA LEU A 95 -9.09 13.42 1.20
C LEU A 95 -9.40 13.03 2.65
N LYS A 96 -10.51 13.51 3.21
CA LYS A 96 -10.88 13.28 4.62
C LYS A 96 -10.93 11.78 4.94
N ARG A 97 -11.43 10.94 4.04
CA ARG A 97 -11.55 9.49 4.29
C ARG A 97 -10.22 8.75 4.36
N PHE A 98 -9.16 9.31 3.75
CA PHE A 98 -7.84 8.67 3.70
C PHE A 98 -6.92 9.06 4.85
N ALA A 99 -7.25 10.12 5.59
CA ALA A 99 -6.46 10.59 6.72
C ALA A 99 -6.48 9.67 7.96
N PRO A 100 -7.64 9.10 8.40
CA PRO A 100 -7.70 8.28 9.61
C PRO A 100 -6.77 7.05 9.66
N PRO A 101 -6.48 6.35 8.55
CA PRO A 101 -5.52 5.25 8.57
C PRO A 101 -4.06 5.66 8.42
N LEU A 102 -3.72 6.94 8.26
CA LEU A 102 -2.31 7.35 8.19
C LEU A 102 -1.57 6.99 9.49
N PRO A 103 -0.38 6.38 9.40
CA PRO A 103 0.36 5.98 10.59
C PRO A 103 1.08 7.18 11.22
N GLY A 104 1.28 7.12 12.53
CA GLY A 104 2.26 7.97 13.23
C GLY A 104 3.68 7.42 13.12
N TRP A 105 4.63 8.08 13.78
CA TRP A 105 6.02 7.61 13.91
C TRP A 105 6.08 6.15 14.36
N GLY A 106 7.00 5.38 13.77
CA GLY A 106 7.13 3.94 14.02
C GLY A 106 6.08 3.06 13.32
N GLY A 107 4.95 3.65 12.90
CA GLY A 107 3.80 2.95 12.34
C GLY A 107 3.91 2.65 10.86
N MET A 108 3.09 1.69 10.41
CA MET A 108 2.96 1.32 9.00
C MET A 108 1.49 1.15 8.62
N THR A 109 1.12 1.69 7.47
CA THR A 109 -0.17 1.47 6.83
C THR A 109 0.01 1.01 5.40
N VAL A 110 -0.75 0.00 5.01
CA VAL A 110 -0.90 -0.45 3.62
C VAL A 110 -2.30 -0.06 3.17
N MET A 111 -2.41 0.70 2.08
CA MET A 111 -3.69 1.08 1.48
C MET A 111 -3.93 0.25 0.21
N ASP A 112 -5.03 -0.51 0.21
CA ASP A 112 -5.58 -1.16 -0.98
C ASP A 112 -6.55 -0.17 -1.65
N ARG A 113 -6.09 0.44 -2.75
CA ARG A 113 -6.59 1.68 -3.34
C ARG A 113 -6.39 2.91 -2.44
N SER A 114 -6.34 4.08 -3.05
CA SER A 114 -6.02 5.34 -2.38
C SER A 114 -6.72 6.53 -3.05
N TRP A 115 -6.32 7.76 -2.71
CA TRP A 115 -6.78 8.97 -3.38
C TRP A 115 -6.45 8.99 -4.88
N TYR A 116 -5.50 8.18 -5.36
CA TYR A 116 -5.24 8.04 -6.80
C TYR A 116 -6.45 7.49 -7.57
N GLY A 117 -7.39 6.78 -6.91
CA GLY A 117 -8.64 6.37 -7.53
C GLY A 117 -9.42 7.53 -8.16
N ARG A 118 -9.27 8.76 -7.62
CA ARG A 118 -9.91 9.96 -8.17
C ARG A 118 -9.40 10.33 -9.56
N VAL A 119 -8.08 10.38 -9.72
CA VAL A 119 -7.44 10.75 -10.99
C VAL A 119 -7.38 9.58 -11.98
N LEU A 120 -7.66 8.36 -11.51
CA LEU A 120 -7.72 7.15 -12.33
C LEU A 120 -9.18 6.80 -12.68
N VAL A 121 -9.85 6.04 -11.82
CA VAL A 121 -11.19 5.49 -12.08
C VAL A 121 -12.24 6.59 -12.09
N GLU A 122 -12.28 7.47 -11.08
CA GLU A 122 -13.34 8.49 -11.00
C GLU A 122 -13.26 9.47 -12.17
N ARG A 123 -12.06 9.83 -12.64
CA ARG A 123 -11.88 10.73 -13.79
C ARG A 123 -12.30 10.08 -15.11
N VAL A 124 -11.96 8.80 -15.31
CA VAL A 124 -12.28 8.04 -16.55
C VAL A 124 -13.78 7.73 -16.62
N GLU A 125 -14.39 7.38 -15.49
CA GLU A 125 -15.81 7.03 -15.39
C GLU A 125 -16.73 8.26 -15.18
N GLY A 126 -16.17 9.47 -15.07
CA GLY A 126 -16.94 10.70 -14.91
C GLY A 126 -17.56 10.90 -13.51
N PHE A 127 -17.00 10.26 -12.48
CA PHE A 127 -17.42 10.41 -11.08
C PHE A 127 -16.75 11.59 -10.35
N ALA A 128 -15.79 12.27 -10.99
CA ALA A 128 -15.16 13.49 -10.51
C ALA A 128 -15.37 14.65 -11.51
N THR A 129 -15.64 15.86 -11.00
CA THR A 129 -15.73 17.08 -11.85
C THR A 129 -14.36 17.53 -12.32
N GLU A 130 -14.25 18.30 -13.41
CA GLU A 130 -12.95 18.85 -13.85
C GLU A 130 -12.24 19.74 -12.83
N ALA A 131 -12.99 20.42 -11.96
CA ALA A 131 -12.45 21.27 -10.90
C ALA A 131 -11.86 20.49 -9.70
N GLN A 132 -12.07 19.17 -9.64
CA GLN A 132 -11.67 18.26 -8.55
C GLN A 132 -10.59 17.29 -9.01
#